data_AF-A0A066WYL0-F1
#
_entry.id   AF-A0A066WYL0-F1
#
_cell.length_a   1.000
_cell.length_b   1.000
_cell.length_c   1.000
_cell.angle_alpha   90.00
_cell.angle_beta   90.00
_cell.angle_gamma   90.00
#
_symmetry.space_group_name_H-M   'P 1'
#
loop_
_entity.id
_entity.type
_entity.pdbx_description
1 polymer ?
#
loop_
_entity_poly.entity_id
_entity_poly.type
_entity_poly.pdbx_seq_one_letter_code
_entity_poly.pdbx_strand_id
1 'polypeptide(L)' 'MFDYTKSILERVSFDPVLFSKELEKAIKALLPYELEQLKEWLASFVIEKPELESSLMIISI' A
#
# COMPACT_ATOMS: atom_id res chain seq x y z
N MET A 1 -3.94 11.49 -7.04
CA MET A 1 -2.64 10.79 -6.97
C MET A 1 -2.84 9.35 -6.48
N PHE A 2 -3.85 9.16 -5.62
CA PHE A 2 -4.27 7.86 -5.09
C PHE A 2 -4.46 6.75 -6.13
N ASP A 3 -5.25 6.93 -7.20
CA ASP A 3 -5.49 5.87 -8.20
C ASP A 3 -4.21 5.37 -8.89
N TYR A 4 -3.27 6.29 -9.15
CA TYR A 4 -1.97 5.97 -9.72
C TYR A 4 -1.12 5.12 -8.74
N THR A 5 -1.06 5.55 -7.49
CA THR A 5 -0.42 4.79 -6.40
C THR A 5 -1.01 3.39 -6.28
N LYS A 6 -2.34 3.28 -6.24
CA LYS A 6 -3.05 2.00 -6.14
C LYS A 6 -2.68 1.08 -7.30
N SER A 7 -2.69 1.59 -8.53
CA SER A 7 -2.33 0.80 -9.71
C SER A 7 -0.87 0.30 -9.66
N ILE A 8 0.07 1.10 -9.16
CA ILE A 8 1.45 0.66 -8.97
C ILE A 8 1.50 -0.48 -7.94
N LEU A 9 0.89 -0.28 -6.77
CA LEU A 9 0.90 -1.26 -5.68
C LEU A 9 0.27 -2.59 -6.12
N GLU A 10 -0.85 -2.55 -6.84
CA GLU A 10 -1.47 -3.75 -7.43
C GLU A 10 -0.50 -4.48 -8.38
N ARG A 11 0.19 -3.73 -9.25
CA ARG A 11 1.13 -4.30 -10.22
C ARG A 11 2.37 -4.92 -9.58
N VAL A 12 2.86 -4.37 -8.47
CA VAL A 12 4.03 -4.90 -7.75
C VAL A 12 3.69 -5.88 -6.63
N SER A 13 2.39 -6.15 -6.40
CA SER A 13 1.92 -7.00 -5.30
C SER A 13 2.37 -8.47 -5.37
N PHE A 14 2.99 -8.91 -6.46
CA PHE A 14 3.60 -10.23 -6.58
C PHE A 14 4.95 -10.36 -5.86
N ASP A 15 5.59 -9.24 -5.50
CA ASP A 15 6.87 -9.20 -4.81
C ASP A 15 6.72 -8.36 -3.53
N PRO A 16 6.64 -8.99 -2.33
CA PRO A 16 6.46 -8.29 -1.07
C PRO A 16 7.54 -7.24 -0.76
N VAL A 17 8.78 -7.46 -1.22
CA VAL A 17 9.90 -6.55 -1.01
C VAL A 17 9.75 -5.32 -1.89
N LEU A 18 9.39 -5.51 -3.16
CA LEU A 18 9.12 -4.40 -4.08
C LEU A 18 7.87 -3.62 -3.64
N PHE A 19 6.81 -4.33 -3.25
CA PHE A 19 5.59 -3.74 -2.73
C PHE A 19 5.85 -2.82 -1.54
N SER A 20 6.64 -3.28 -0.56
CA SER A 20 7.01 -2.48 0.61
C SER A 20 7.72 -1.18 0.21
N LYS A 21 8.65 -1.24 -0.75
CA LYS A 21 9.38 -0.05 -1.24
C LYS A 21 8.46 0.95 -1.94
N GLU A 22 7.53 0.48 -2.77
CA GLU A 22 6.57 1.36 -3.44
C GLU A 22 5.53 1.92 -2.46
N LEU A 23 5.14 1.15 -1.43
CA LEU A 23 4.27 1.61 -0.36
C LEU A 23 4.91 2.74 0.45
N GLU A 24 6.20 2.62 0.80
CA GLU A 24 6.93 3.70 1.47
C GLU A 24 7.01 4.98 0.63
N LYS A 25 7.14 4.86 -0.70
CA LYS A 25 7.11 6.02 -1.61
C LYS A 25 5.72 6.64 -1.64
N ALA A 26 4.68 5.81 -1.70
CA ALA A 26 3.30 6.25 -1.68
C ALA A 26 2.98 7.06 -0.42
N ILE A 27 3.36 6.55 0.76
CA ILE A 27 3.14 7.23 2.04
C ILE A 27 3.75 8.63 2.06
N LYS A 28 4.92 8.82 1.44
CA LYS A 28 5.61 10.11 1.35
C LYS A 28 5.04 11.06 0.29
N ALA A 29 4.37 10.52 -0.72
CA ALA A 29 3.87 11.27 -1.87
C ALA A 29 2.41 11.70 -1.74
N LEU A 30 1.61 10.95 -0.99
CA LEU A 30 0.17 11.19 -0.84
C LEU A 30 -0.15 12.28 0.17
N LEU A 31 -1.22 13.03 -0.09
CA LEU A 31 -1.79 13.97 0.88
C LEU A 31 -2.49 13.21 2.02
N PRO A 32 -2.71 13.83 3.19
CA PRO A 32 -3.29 13.14 4.36
C PRO A 32 -4.60 12.40 4.06
N TYR A 33 -5.51 12.99 3.28
CA TYR A 33 -6.78 12.36 2.91
C TYR A 33 -6.63 11.19 1.92
N GLU A 34 -5.58 11.20 1.08
CA GLU A 34 -5.26 10.08 0.19
C GLU A 34 -4.56 8.96 0.96
N LEU A 35 -3.79 9.31 2.01
CA LEU A 35 -3.16 8.34 2.89
C LEU A 35 -4.20 7.54 3.69
N GLU A 36 -5.27 8.19 4.17
CA GLU A 36 -6.37 7.49 4.84
C GLU A 36 -7.07 6.52 3.88
N GLN A 37 -7.35 6.92 2.63
CA GLN A 37 -7.87 6.02 1.60
C GLN A 37 -6.92 4.84 1.31
N LEU A 38 -5.60 5.09 1.34
CA LEU A 38 -4.60 4.05 1.15
C LEU A 38 -4.61 3.03 2.29
N LYS A 39 -4.80 3.47 3.54
CA LYS A 39 -4.92 2.57 4.69
C LYS A 39 -6.13 1.65 4.57
N GLU A 40 -7.31 2.22 4.30
CA GLU A 40 -8.55 1.45 4.16
C GLU A 40 -8.46 0.42 3.01
N TRP A 41 -7.91 0.85 1.88
CA TRP A 41 -7.69 -0.04 0.75
C TRP A 41 -6.66 -1.13 1.08
N LEU A 42 -5.51 -0.78 1.68
CA LEU A 42 -4.45 -1.73 1.99
C LEU A 42 -4.94 -2.80 2.97
N ALA A 43 -5.67 -2.41 4.01
CA ALA A 43 -6.27 -3.32 4.98
C ALA A 43 -7.18 -4.35 4.31
N SER A 44 -7.93 -3.96 3.28
CA SER A 44 -8.79 -4.87 2.51
C SER A 44 -7.98 -5.72 1.53
N PHE A 45 -6.95 -5.14 0.92
CA PHE A 45 -6.16 -5.77 -0.14
C PHE A 45 -5.26 -6.90 0.37
N VAL A 46 -4.72 -6.79 1.58
CA VAL A 46 -3.83 -7.82 2.15
C VAL A 46 -4.58 -9.04 2.70
N ILE A 47 -5.90 -8.96 2.91
CA ILE A 47 -6.73 -10.10 3.35
C ILE A 47 -6.60 -11.28 2.37
N GLU A 48 -6.56 -10.98 1.08
CA GLU A 48 -6.40 -11.99 0.03
C GLU A 48 -4.92 -12.34 -0.26
N LYS A 49 -3.97 -11.66 0.39
CA LYS A 49 -2.52 -11.76 0.17
C LYS A 49 -1.75 -11.76 1.49
N PRO A 50 -1.76 -12.88 2.24
CA PRO A 50 -1.11 -12.98 3.54
C PRO A 50 0.40 -12.65 3.48
N GLU A 51 1.05 -12.88 2.34
CA GLU A 51 2.45 -12.50 2.11
C GLU A 51 2.72 -10.99 2.22
N LEU A 52 1.68 -10.16 2.13
CA LEU A 52 1.76 -8.71 2.25
C LEU A 52 1.36 -8.19 3.65
N GLU A 53 0.98 -9.03 4.62
CA GLU A 53 0.53 -8.58 5.94
C GLU A 53 1.54 -7.67 6.64
N SER A 54 2.84 -7.92 6.45
CA SER A 54 3.91 -7.08 7.02
C SER A 54 3.86 -5.62 6.53
N SER A 55 3.22 -5.36 5.39
CA SER A 55 3.04 -4.01 4.85
C SER A 55 2.07 -3.15 5.68
N LEU A 56 1.18 -3.76 6.47
CA LEU A 56 0.30 -3.03 7.40
C LEU A 56 1.10 -2.31 8.50
N MET A 57 2.21 -2.90 8.95
CA MET A 57 3.10 -2.28 9.94
C MET A 57 3.79 -1.03 9.39
N ILE A 58 4.03 -0.97 8.07
CA ILE A 58 4.71 0.16 7.41
C ILE A 58 3.83 1.42 7.47
N ILE A 59 2.52 1.26 7.31
CA ILE A 59 1.58 2.39 7.27
C ILE A 59 0.99 2.74 8.66
N SER A 60 1.49 2.12 9.74
CA SER A 60 1.01 2.32 11.12
C SER A 60 -0.51 2.32 11.21
N ILE A 61 -1.13 1.22 10.77
CA ILE A 61 -2.53 0.90 11.10
C ILE A 61 -2.60 0.42 12.56
#